data_AF-W1NYB3-F1
#
_entry.id   AF-W1NYB3-F1
#
_cell.length_a   1.000
_cell.length_b   1.000
_cell.length_c   1.000
_cell.angle_alpha   90.00
_cell.angle_beta   90.00
_cell.angle_gamma   90.00
#
_symmetry.space_group_name_H-M   'P 1'
#
loop_
_entity.id
_entity.type
_entity.pdbx_description
1 polymer ?
#
loop_
_entity_poly.entity_id
_entity_poly.type
_entity_poly.pdbx_seq_one_letter_code
_entity_poly.pdbx_strand_id
1 'polypeptide(L)'
;MFSHPQGYLQAVCGIVFLHFLTYKELAYLESIHLFVEILDHFFSNVFELDLVFNFHKVYLILDEFILAGELQETSRRAIIERMGEFERQE
;
A
#
# COMPACT_ATOMS: atom_id res chain seq x y z
N MET A 1 15.61 -17.87 6.59
CA MET A 1 14.78 -18.15 5.41
C MET A 1 13.81 -16.99 5.17
N PHE A 2 14.31 -15.76 5.02
CA PHE A 2 13.56 -14.55 4.60
C PHE A 2 14.62 -13.49 4.26
N SER A 3 15.39 -13.75 3.21
CA SER A 3 16.51 -12.89 2.78
C SER A 3 16.42 -12.58 1.29
N HIS A 4 15.21 -12.65 0.73
CA HIS A 4 14.91 -12.23 -0.62
C HIS A 4 13.79 -11.19 -0.60
N PRO A 5 13.93 -10.08 -1.35
CA PRO A 5 12.94 -8.98 -1.43
C PRO A 5 11.56 -9.43 -1.95
N GLN A 6 11.42 -10.69 -2.35
CA GLN A 6 10.20 -11.31 -2.86
C GLN A 6 9.23 -11.76 -1.75
N GLY A 7 9.71 -11.96 -0.51
CA GLY A 7 8.87 -12.43 0.60
C GLY A 7 7.86 -11.39 1.10
N TYR A 8 8.15 -10.11 0.93
CA TYR A 8 7.31 -9.02 1.44
C TYR A 8 6.31 -8.52 0.43
N LEU A 9 6.66 -8.64 -0.85
CA LEU A 9 5.68 -8.60 -1.91
C LEU A 9 4.60 -9.67 -1.70
N GLN A 10 4.92 -10.84 -1.10
CA GLN A 10 3.90 -11.84 -0.74
C GLN A 10 3.03 -11.45 0.45
N ALA A 11 3.56 -10.71 1.46
CA ALA A 11 2.76 -10.24 2.59
C ALA A 11 1.82 -9.08 2.18
N VAL A 12 2.32 -8.14 1.39
CA VAL A 12 1.52 -7.06 0.79
C VAL A 12 0.53 -7.65 -0.22
N CYS A 13 0.96 -8.59 -1.08
CA CYS A 13 0.04 -9.36 -1.92
C CYS A 13 -1.00 -10.07 -1.08
N GLY A 14 -0.70 -10.60 0.10
CA GLY A 14 -1.65 -11.29 0.98
C GLY A 14 -2.78 -10.38 1.47
N ILE A 15 -2.44 -9.15 1.85
CA ILE A 15 -3.43 -8.13 2.26
C ILE A 15 -4.29 -7.69 1.05
N VAL A 16 -3.66 -7.53 -0.13
CA VAL A 16 -4.36 -7.21 -1.38
C VAL A 16 -5.16 -8.41 -1.93
N PHE A 17 -4.73 -9.65 -1.66
CA PHE A 17 -5.34 -10.91 -2.12
C PHE A 17 -6.74 -11.13 -1.55
N LEU A 18 -6.97 -10.72 -0.30
CA LEU A 18 -8.27 -10.83 0.35
C LEU A 18 -9.30 -9.87 -0.27
N HIS A 19 -8.84 -8.77 -0.86
CA HIS A 19 -9.70 -7.67 -1.30
C HIS A 19 -10.01 -7.70 -2.80
N PHE A 20 -9.12 -8.25 -3.64
CA PHE A 20 -9.21 -8.18 -5.10
C PHE A 20 -9.66 -9.46 -5.80
N LEU A 21 -10.33 -10.39 -5.11
CA LEU A 21 -10.84 -11.65 -5.70
C LEU A 21 -11.81 -11.46 -6.90
N THR A 22 -12.16 -10.22 -7.25
CA THR A 22 -13.11 -9.87 -8.31
C THR A 22 -12.49 -9.19 -9.54
N TYR A 23 -11.23 -8.74 -9.51
CA TYR A 23 -10.62 -7.97 -10.62
C TYR A 23 -9.71 -8.81 -11.51
N LYS A 24 -9.73 -8.50 -12.82
CA LYS A 24 -8.91 -9.15 -13.86
C LYS A 24 -7.41 -9.11 -13.51
N GLU A 25 -6.70 -10.21 -13.78
CA GLU A 25 -5.28 -10.46 -13.47
C GLU A 25 -4.34 -9.28 -13.79
N LEU A 26 -4.58 -8.56 -14.88
CA LEU A 26 -3.74 -7.43 -15.30
C LEU A 26 -3.96 -6.16 -14.46
N ALA A 27 -5.21 -5.89 -14.06
CA ALA A 27 -5.53 -4.71 -13.24
C ALA A 27 -5.00 -4.85 -11.81
N TYR A 28 -4.94 -6.09 -11.32
CA TYR A 28 -4.37 -6.43 -10.02
C TYR A 28 -2.87 -6.10 -9.92
N LEU A 29 -2.09 -6.51 -10.94
CA LEU A 29 -0.65 -6.26 -10.98
C LEU A 29 -0.31 -4.77 -11.02
N GLU A 30 -1.03 -4.00 -11.85
CA GLU A 30 -0.87 -2.55 -11.92
C GLU A 30 -1.26 -1.86 -10.61
N SER A 31 -2.30 -2.35 -9.92
CA SER A 31 -2.72 -1.82 -8.61
C SER A 31 -1.67 -2.08 -7.53
N ILE A 32 -1.02 -3.25 -7.53
CA ILE A 32 0.08 -3.54 -6.60
C ILE A 32 1.27 -2.65 -6.89
N HIS A 33 1.66 -2.51 -8.16
CA HIS A 33 2.78 -1.64 -8.53
C HIS A 33 2.52 -0.20 -8.07
N LEU A 34 1.31 0.33 -8.29
CA LEU A 34 0.93 1.67 -7.84
C LEU A 34 0.99 1.78 -6.31
N PHE A 35 0.50 0.77 -5.58
CA PHE A 35 0.55 0.77 -4.11
C PHE A 35 1.99 0.74 -3.57
N VAL A 36 2.87 -0.08 -4.15
CA VAL A 36 4.29 -0.13 -3.75
C VAL A 36 4.99 1.19 -4.05
N GLU A 37 4.67 1.84 -5.17
CA GLU A 37 5.24 3.15 -5.52
C GLU A 37 4.78 4.27 -4.57
N ILE A 38 3.52 4.22 -4.12
CA ILE A 38 3.00 5.14 -3.08
C ILE A 38 3.75 4.93 -1.76
N LEU A 39 3.96 3.68 -1.35
CA LEU A 39 4.69 3.36 -0.13
C LEU A 39 6.14 3.82 -0.20
N ASP A 40 6.82 3.60 -1.33
CA ASP A 40 8.21 4.03 -1.52
C ASP A 40 8.35 5.56 -1.41
N HIS A 41 7.40 6.30 -1.99
CA HIS A 41 7.37 7.75 -1.89
C HIS A 41 7.02 8.23 -0.47
N PHE A 42 6.10 7.57 0.24
CA PHE A 42 5.70 7.98 1.59
C PHE A 42 6.83 7.79 2.60
N PHE A 43 7.55 6.67 2.55
CA PHE A 43 8.65 6.37 3.47
C PHE A 43 10.01 6.94 3.04
N SER A 44 10.08 7.65 1.91
CA SER A 44 11.34 8.15 1.32
C SER A 44 12.40 7.04 1.23
N ASN A 45 12.13 6.05 0.37
CA ASN A 45 12.91 4.83 0.17
C ASN A 45 12.56 3.74 1.20
N VAL A 46 11.46 3.03 0.93
CA VAL A 46 10.85 2.08 1.88
C VAL A 46 11.71 0.82 2.04
N PHE A 47 12.05 0.47 3.29
CA PHE A 47 12.59 -0.85 3.58
C PHE A 47 11.52 -1.79 4.11
N GLU A 48 11.82 -3.07 3.95
CA GLU A 48 11.03 -4.18 4.44
C GLU A 48 10.65 -4.07 5.92
N LEU A 49 11.60 -3.64 6.75
CA LEU A 49 11.41 -3.45 8.18
C LEU A 49 10.50 -2.24 8.48
N ASP A 50 10.52 -1.19 7.66
CA ASP A 50 9.66 -0.02 7.85
C ASP A 50 8.19 -0.38 7.72
N LEU A 51 7.86 -1.30 6.79
CA LEU A 51 6.51 -1.82 6.62
C LEU A 51 6.04 -2.63 7.83
N VAL A 52 6.93 -3.41 8.45
CA VAL A 52 6.60 -4.23 9.64
C VAL A 52 6.46 -3.36 10.88
N PHE A 53 7.38 -2.42 11.08
CA PHE A 53 7.37 -1.53 12.24
C PHE A 53 6.27 -0.47 12.15
N ASN A 54 5.97 0.03 10.95
CA ASN A 54 4.96 1.07 10.71
C ASN A 54 3.71 0.50 10.02
N PHE A 55 3.33 -0.75 10.32
CA PHE A 55 2.17 -1.40 9.68
C PHE A 55 0.88 -0.58 9.83
N HIS A 56 0.71 0.13 10.94
CA HIS A 56 -0.42 1.04 11.17
C HIS A 56 -0.52 2.12 10.09
N LYS A 57 0.61 2.77 9.71
CA LYS A 57 0.63 3.76 8.63
C LYS A 57 0.34 3.12 7.27
N VAL A 58 0.85 1.91 7.03
CA VAL A 58 0.59 1.15 5.80
C VAL A 58 -0.89 0.85 5.65
N TYR A 59 -1.60 0.49 6.72
CA TYR A 59 -3.05 0.28 6.70
C TYR A 59 -3.83 1.56 6.43
N LEU A 60 -3.40 2.70 6.97
CA LEU A 60 -4.02 4.00 6.69
C LEU A 60 -3.88 4.37 5.20
N ILE A 61 -2.69 4.18 4.63
CA ILE A 61 -2.45 4.38 3.19
C ILE A 61 -3.31 3.43 2.35
N LEU A 62 -3.47 2.18 2.81
CA LEU A 62 -4.29 1.18 2.13
C LEU A 62 -5.77 1.56 2.13
N ASP A 63 -6.30 2.08 3.24
CA ASP A 63 -7.69 2.53 3.37
C ASP A 63 -7.99 3.72 2.43
N GLU A 64 -7.00 4.60 2.29
CA GLU A 64 -7.04 5.73 1.35
C GLU A 64 -6.96 5.30 -0.12
N PHE A 65 -6.19 4.26 -0.39
CA PHE A 65 -6.03 3.70 -1.74
C PHE A 65 -7.26 2.88 -2.17
N ILE A 66 -7.84 2.11 -1.24
CA ILE A 66 -8.93 1.17 -1.49
C ILE A 66 -9.95 1.25 -0.37
N LEU A 67 -11.20 1.50 -0.75
CA LEU A 67 -12.31 1.53 0.20
C LEU A 67 -13.42 0.58 -0.26
N ALA A 68 -13.91 -0.23 0.68
CA ALA A 68 -15.04 -1.14 0.46
C ALA A 68 -14.91 -2.14 -0.72
N GLY A 69 -13.70 -2.40 -1.22
CA GLY A 69 -13.47 -3.34 -2.33
C GLY A 69 -13.17 -2.65 -3.65
N GLU A 70 -13.27 -1.33 -3.69
CA GLU A 70 -13.07 -0.53 -4.89
C GLU A 70 -11.91 0.44 -4.70
N LEU A 71 -11.27 0.76 -5.82
CA LEU A 71 -10.13 1.65 -5.87
C LEU A 71 -10.64 3.08 -5.68
N GLN A 72 -10.33 3.70 -4.54
CA GLN A 72 -10.88 5.00 -4.18
C GLN A 72 -10.04 6.12 -4.77
N GLU A 73 -8.76 6.16 -4.42
CA GLU A 73 -7.84 7.20 -4.85
C GLU A 73 -6.62 6.57 -5.52
N THR A 74 -6.33 7.01 -6.75
CA THR A 74 -5.14 6.57 -7.51
C THR A 74 -4.05 7.62 -7.50
N SER A 75 -4.40 8.87 -7.18
CA SER A 75 -3.46 9.98 -7.21
C SER A 75 -2.52 9.91 -6.01
N ARG A 76 -1.26 9.54 -6.27
CA ARG A 76 -0.18 9.53 -5.26
C ARG A 76 -0.13 10.84 -4.46
N ARG A 77 -0.25 11.97 -5.15
CA ARG A 77 -0.24 13.30 -4.53
C ARG A 77 -1.39 13.50 -3.55
N ALA A 78 -2.60 13.07 -3.92
CA ALA A 78 -3.78 13.21 -3.06
C ALA A 78 -3.66 12.34 -1.80
N ILE A 79 -3.15 11.11 -1.94
CA ILE A 79 -2.94 10.19 -0.80
C ILE A 79 -1.89 10.77 0.15
N ILE A 80 -0.75 11.23 -0.37
CA ILE A 80 0.33 11.80 0.47
C ILE A 80 -0.13 13.10 1.17
N GLU A 81 -0.88 13.95 0.47
CA GLU A 81 -1.42 15.19 1.03
C GLU A 81 -2.40 14.88 2.18
N ARG A 82 -3.36 13.96 1.97
CA ARG A 82 -4.28 13.51 3.03
C ARG A 82 -3.55 12.87 4.21
N MET A 83 -2.57 12.01 3.96
CA MET A 83 -1.77 11.41 5.04
C MET A 83 -1.02 12.47 5.86
N GLY A 84 -0.51 13.53 5.22
CA GLY A 84 0.12 14.65 5.89
C GLY A 84 -0.83 15.56 6.68
N GLU A 85 -2.14 15.48 6.42
CA GLU A 85 -3.19 16.07 7.27
C GLU A 85 -3.53 15.17 8.46
N PHE A 86 -3.62 13.86 8.24
CA PHE A 86 -3.84 12.89 9.32
C PHE A 86 -2.72 12.88 10.36
N GLU A 87 -1.45 12.94 9.94
CA GLU A 87 -0.31 13.04 10.87
C GLU A 87 -0.27 14.36 11.67
N ARG A 88 -1.05 15.38 11.31
CA ARG A 88 -1.17 16.63 12.08
C ARG A 88 -2.26 16.58 13.15
N GLN A 89 -3.14 15.58 13.11
CA GLN A 89 -4.27 15.43 14.04
C GLN A 89 -3.99 14.46 15.19
N GLU A 90 -2.87 13.73 15.14
CA GLU A 90 -2.30 12.95 16.25
C GLU A 90 -1.20 13.72 16.99
#